data_AF-A0A9P5UEU4-F1
#
_entry.id   AF-A0A9P5UEU4-F1
#
_cell.length_a   1.000
_cell.length_b   1.000
_cell.length_c   1.000
_cell.angle_alpha   90.00
_cell.angle_beta   90.00
_cell.angle_gamma   90.00
#
_symmetry.space_group_name_H-M   'P 1'
#
loop_
_entity.id
_entity.type
_entity.pdbx_description
1 polymer ?
#
loop_
_entity_poly.entity_id
_entity_poly.type
_entity_poly.pdbx_seq_one_letter_code
_entity_poly.pdbx_strand_id
1 'polypeptide(L)' 'MAYPDSTVPRLVVVDDTDPTIRYSPSSAFSLDTKGSLNDLGWGGNVFNQTITGTTVNASFSYTFNGTFVRAVIAGKL' A
#
# COMPACT_ATOMS: atom_id res chain seq x y z
N MET A 1 -2.21 -17.02 -1.71
CA MET A 1 -3.31 -16.97 -2.70
C MET A 1 -3.98 -15.62 -2.61
N ALA A 2 -4.16 -14.92 -3.74
CA ALA A 2 -4.96 -13.70 -3.77
C ALA A 2 -6.45 -14.07 -3.76
N TYR A 3 -7.21 -13.54 -2.81
CA TYR A 3 -8.68 -13.61 -2.84
C TYR A 3 -9.19 -12.60 -3.87
N PRO A 4 -10.08 -12.98 -4.81
CA PRO A 4 -10.69 -12.02 -5.73
C PRO A 4 -11.48 -10.97 -4.94
N ASP A 5 -11.40 -9.70 -5.35
CA ASP A 5 -12.13 -8.59 -4.72
C ASP A 5 -13.64 -8.86 -4.62
N SER A 6 -14.18 -9.55 -5.62
CA SER A 6 -15.58 -9.98 -5.70
C SER A 6 -16.00 -10.97 -4.62
N THR A 7 -15.06 -11.58 -3.90
CA THR A 7 -15.32 -12.56 -2.82
C THR A 7 -15.26 -11.96 -1.42
N VAL A 8 -14.95 -10.66 -1.28
CA VAL A 8 -14.86 -9.96 0.01
C VAL A 8 -16.04 -8.98 0.15
N PRO A 9 -17.11 -9.34 0.88
CA PRO A 9 -18.22 -8.43 1.13
C PRO A 9 -17.72 -7.19 1.88
N ARG A 10 -18.04 -5.99 1.37
CA ARG A 10 -17.61 -4.70 1.92
C ARG A 10 -16.08 -4.52 1.94
N LEU A 11 -15.41 -4.92 0.86
CA LEU A 11 -14.00 -4.62 0.66
C LEU A 11 -13.75 -3.11 0.80
N VAL A 12 -12.89 -2.75 1.76
CA VAL A 12 -12.33 -1.41 1.86
C VAL A 12 -10.94 -1.46 1.25
N VAL A 13 -10.76 -0.69 0.18
CA VAL A 13 -9.45 -0.44 -0.43
C VAL A 13 -8.99 0.92 0.07
N VAL A 14 -7.83 0.96 0.69
CA VAL A 14 -7.20 2.18 1.20
C VAL A 14 -5.97 2.41 0.35
N ASP A 15 -5.89 3.58 -0.26
CA ASP A 15 -4.70 4.01 -0.98
C ASP A 15 -3.57 4.23 0.03
N ASP A 16 -2.33 3.90 -0.33
CA ASP A 16 -1.22 4.03 0.61
C ASP A 16 -0.88 5.50 0.91
N THR A 17 -1.42 6.45 0.15
CA THR A 17 -1.36 7.89 0.46
C THR A 17 -2.45 8.36 1.43
N ASP A 18 -3.32 7.46 1.91
CA ASP A 18 -4.37 7.82 2.86
C ASP A 18 -3.76 8.42 4.14
N PRO A 19 -4.21 9.61 4.57
CA PRO A 19 -3.62 10.33 5.71
C PRO A 19 -3.82 9.60 7.06
N THR A 20 -4.64 8.54 7.11
CA THR A 20 -4.80 7.70 8.29
C THR A 20 -3.71 6.64 8.44
N ILE A 21 -2.92 6.38 7.40
CA ILE A 21 -1.74 5.51 7.47
C ILE A 21 -0.58 6.25 8.13
N ARG A 22 0.04 5.64 9.13
CA ARG A 22 1.17 6.22 9.85
C ARG A 22 2.47 5.56 9.43
N TYR A 23 3.35 6.34 8.83
CA TYR A 23 4.68 5.93 8.40
C TYR A 23 5.75 6.30 9.45
N SER A 24 6.64 5.35 9.77
CA SER A 24 7.65 5.51 10.82
C SER A 24 9.02 4.94 10.43
N PRO A 25 10.10 5.75 10.41
CA PRO A 25 10.05 7.21 10.45
C PRO A 25 9.44 7.74 9.15
N SER A 26 8.66 8.84 9.22
CA SER A 26 8.01 9.41 8.03
C SER A 26 9.02 9.77 6.93
N SER A 27 10.25 10.14 7.30
CA SER A 27 11.34 10.47 6.39
C SER A 27 11.93 9.28 5.63
N ALA A 28 11.67 8.04 6.06
CA ALA A 28 12.11 6.85 5.33
C ALA A 28 11.26 6.58 4.09
N PHE A 29 10.08 7.18 4.01
CA PHE A 29 9.13 6.93 2.95
C PHE A 29 9.11 8.09 1.96
N SER A 30 9.12 7.74 0.68
CA SER A 30 9.02 8.70 -0.42
C SER A 30 7.76 8.41 -1.23
N LEU A 31 6.99 9.47 -1.49
CA LEU A 31 5.82 9.40 -2.35
C LEU A 31 6.26 9.51 -3.81
N ASP A 32 6.00 8.47 -4.58
CA ASP A 32 6.07 8.56 -6.05
C ASP A 32 4.70 8.99 -6.59
N THR A 33 4.67 10.18 -7.20
CA THR A 33 3.49 10.73 -7.90
C THR A 33 3.66 10.70 -9.42
N LYS A 34 4.78 10.20 -9.92
CA LYS A 34 5.12 10.17 -11.35
C LYS A 34 4.93 8.79 -11.97
N GLY A 35 4.50 7.81 -11.17
CA GLY A 35 4.28 6.44 -11.62
C GLY A 35 5.57 5.71 -12.00
N SER A 36 6.73 6.22 -11.58
CA SER A 36 8.04 5.59 -11.81
C SER A 36 8.17 4.20 -11.17
N LEU A 37 7.28 3.89 -10.21
CA LEU A 37 7.21 2.63 -9.48
C LEU A 37 5.99 1.78 -9.86
N ASN A 38 5.18 2.17 -10.86
CA ASN A 38 3.94 1.49 -11.25
C ASN A 38 4.14 0.01 -11.61
N ASP A 39 5.27 -0.31 -12.26
CA ASP A 39 5.59 -1.67 -12.73
C ASP A 39 6.40 -2.49 -11.70
N LEU A 40 6.66 -1.92 -10.52
CA LEU A 40 7.44 -2.56 -9.46
C LEU A 40 6.56 -3.15 -8.34
N GLY A 41 5.23 -3.02 -8.48
CA GLY A 41 4.23 -3.58 -7.58
C GLY A 41 4.23 -5.11 -7.57
N TRP A 42 4.30 -5.71 -6.38
CA TRP A 42 4.03 -7.14 -6.20
C TRP A 42 2.58 -7.32 -5.73
N GLY A 43 1.76 -8.02 -6.52
CA GLY A 43 0.36 -8.31 -6.19
C GLY A 43 -0.70 -7.47 -6.93
N GLY A 44 -0.31 -6.62 -7.89
CA GLY A 44 -1.23 -5.88 -8.77
C GLY A 44 -0.66 -4.52 -9.20
N ASN A 45 -1.41 -3.81 -10.03
CA ASN A 45 -1.07 -2.43 -10.40
C ASN A 45 -1.17 -1.51 -9.18
N VAL A 46 -0.28 -0.51 -9.11
CA VAL A 46 -0.36 0.58 -8.13
C VAL A 46 -1.69 1.33 -8.30
N PHE A 47 -2.40 1.55 -7.19
CA PHE A 47 -3.63 2.33 -7.20
C PHE A 47 -3.29 3.81 -7.41
N ASN A 48 -4.04 4.50 -8.28
CA ASN A 48 -3.88 5.94 -8.56
C ASN A 48 -2.45 6.41 -8.94
N GLN A 49 -1.57 5.49 -9.37
CA GLN A 49 -0.16 5.77 -9.67
C GLN A 49 0.63 6.40 -8.51
N THR A 50 0.15 6.19 -7.28
CA THR A 50 0.77 6.68 -6.06
C THR A 50 1.29 5.53 -5.24
N ILE A 51 2.56 5.60 -4.84
CA ILE A 51 3.13 4.61 -3.92
C ILE A 51 4.16 5.21 -3.00
N THR A 52 4.18 4.71 -1.77
CA THR A 52 5.00 5.15 -0.66
C THR A 52 6.04 4.08 -0.36
N GLY A 53 7.29 4.31 -0.80
CA GLY A 53 8.38 3.33 -0.71
C GLY A 53 9.52 3.75 0.22
N THR A 54 10.21 2.76 0.81
CA THR A 54 11.42 2.95 1.65
C THR A 54 12.56 2.05 1.18
N THR A 55 13.80 2.51 1.31
CA THR A 55 15.03 1.70 1.10
C THR A 55 15.73 1.32 2.41
N VAL A 56 15.16 1.71 3.54
CA VAL A 56 15.67 1.45 4.89
C VAL A 56 14.62 0.73 5.73
N ASN A 57 15.05 0.11 6.83
CA ASN A 57 14.14 -0.49 7.80
C ASN A 57 13.16 0.57 8.32
N ALA A 58 11.87 0.33 8.10
CA ALA A 58 10.80 1.24 8.49
C ALA A 58 9.51 0.44 8.74
N SER A 59 8.49 1.10 9.29
CA SER A 59 7.19 0.52 9.54
C SER A 59 6.07 1.44 9.08
N PHE A 60 4.91 0.86 8.78
CA PHE A 60 3.66 1.58 8.65
C PHE A 60 2.60 0.95 9.56
N SER A 61 1.62 1.74 10.00
CA SER A 61 0.47 1.23 10.74
C SER A 61 -0.84 1.84 10.23
N TYR A 62 -1.88 1.01 10.20
CA TYR A 62 -3.23 1.38 9.80
C TYR A 62 -4.21 0.72 10.77
N THR A 63 -5.08 1.51 11.38
CA THR A 63 -6.14 1.00 12.25
C THR A 63 -7.38 0.74 11.42
N PHE A 64 -7.87 -0.50 11.43
CA PHE A 64 -9.09 -0.87 10.73
C PHE A 64 -10.11 -1.48 11.69
N ASN A 65 -11.39 -1.36 11.34
CA ASN A 65 -12.48 -2.08 11.97
C ASN A 65 -13.22 -2.87 10.89
N GLY A 66 -13.08 -4.20 10.92
CA GLY A 66 -13.66 -5.07 9.92
C GLY A 66 -13.20 -6.51 10.08
N THR A 67 -13.63 -7.36 9.17
CA THR A 67 -13.34 -8.81 9.18
C THR A 67 -12.22 -9.21 8.24
N PHE A 68 -11.77 -8.31 7.37
CA PHE A 68 -10.75 -8.60 6.36
C PHE A 68 -9.94 -7.34 6.04
N VAL A 69 -8.62 -7.50 5.96
CA VAL A 69 -7.68 -6.46 5.49
C VAL A 69 -6.69 -7.12 4.53
N ARG A 70 -6.37 -6.42 3.43
CA ARG A 70 -5.35 -6.83 2.47
C ARG A 70 -4.41 -5.66 2.22
N ALA A 71 -3.11 -5.87 2.43
CA ALA A 71 -2.07 -4.94 2.04
C ALA A 71 -1.45 -5.40 0.72
N VAL A 72 -1.24 -4.47 -0.21
CA VAL A 72 -0.43 -4.66 -1.41
C VAL A 72 0.86 -3.90 -1.19
N ILE A 73 2.01 -4.56 -1.35
CA ILE A 73 3.32 -3.98 -1.06
C ILE A 73 4.18 -4.17 -2.31
N ALA A 74 4.72 -3.08 -2.84
CA ALA A 74 5.76 -3.13 -3.86
C ALA A 74 7.14 -3.13 -3.20
N GLY A 75 8.05 -3.96 -3.73
CA GLY A 75 9.43 -4.00 -3.27
C GLY A 75 10.35 -4.38 -4.41
N LYS A 76 11.46 -3.66 -4.54
CA LYS A 76 12.57 -4.04 -5.43
C LYS A 76 13.66 -4.66 -4.57
N LEU A 77 13.99 -5.92 -4.84
CA LEU A 77 15.16 -6.59 -4.27
C LEU A 77 16.45 -6.05 -4.90
#